data_AF-A0A401L9C7-F1
#
_entry.id   AF-A0A401L9C7-F1
#
_cell.length_a   1.000
_cell.length_b   1.000
_cell.length_c   1.000
_cell.angle_alpha   90.00
_cell.angle_beta   90.00
_cell.angle_gamma   90.00
#
_symmetry.space_group_name_H-M   'P 1'
#
loop_
_entity.id
_entity.type
_entity.pdbx_description
1 polymer ?
#
loop_
_entity_poly.entity_id
_entity_poly.type
_entity_poly.pdbx_seq_one_letter_code
_entity_poly.pdbx_strand_id
1 'polypeptide(L)'
;MRVMPLHPYIDGFWGYCRSKLGNILSTRELTRRVEQKGSEAGNIYVNAFFSGNIATEQWKAWDEYVELTLGAMSPYIFSIIGQSTQDSAATAIYLATSDRIRLDGISGQYYIPTAKPDADD
;
A
#
# COMPACT_ATOMS: atom_id res chain seq x y z
N MET A 1 -22.75 -17.81 -6.94
CA MET A 1 -23.38 -16.90 -5.96
C MET A 1 -23.40 -15.51 -6.60
N ARG A 2 -24.58 -15.00 -6.96
CA ARG A 2 -24.71 -13.70 -7.65
C ARG A 2 -24.70 -12.62 -6.57
N VAL A 3 -23.56 -11.97 -6.38
CA VAL A 3 -23.45 -10.80 -5.52
C VAL A 3 -24.33 -9.72 -6.16
N MET A 4 -25.30 -9.17 -5.43
CA MET A 4 -26.07 -8.04 -5.94
C MET A 4 -25.10 -6.92 -6.35
N PRO A 5 -25.30 -6.25 -7.49
CA PRO A 5 -24.46 -5.12 -7.86
C PRO A 5 -24.60 -4.08 -6.76
N LEU A 6 -23.49 -3.80 -6.08
CA LEU A 6 -23.42 -2.65 -5.19
C LEU A 6 -23.52 -1.41 -6.09
N HIS A 7 -23.90 -0.26 -5.54
CA HIS A 7 -23.92 0.98 -6.32
C HIS A 7 -22.55 1.14 -7.02
N PRO A 8 -22.45 1.54 -8.31
CA PRO A 8 -21.23 1.42 -9.13
C PRO A 8 -19.97 1.99 -8.47
N TYR A 9 -20.17 3.00 -7.64
CA TYR A 9 -19.16 3.65 -6.83
C TYR A 9 -18.59 2.73 -5.74
N ILE A 10 -19.45 2.02 -5.00
CA ILE A 10 -19.00 1.07 -3.97
C ILE A 10 -18.29 -0.12 -4.61
N ASP A 11 -18.76 -0.58 -5.78
CA ASP A 11 -18.04 -1.58 -6.59
C ASP A 11 -16.65 -1.08 -7.03
N GLY A 12 -16.53 0.20 -7.39
CA GLY A 12 -15.25 0.86 -7.70
C GLY A 12 -14.28 0.89 -6.51
N PHE A 13 -14.76 1.27 -5.32
CA PHE A 13 -13.96 1.25 -4.09
C PHE A 13 -13.49 -0.17 -3.75
N TRP A 14 -14.38 -1.16 -3.82
CA TRP A 14 -14.01 -2.56 -3.60
C TRP A 14 -13.03 -3.08 -4.65
N GLY A 15 -13.19 -2.69 -5.91
CA GLY A 15 -12.24 -3.01 -6.99
C GLY A 15 -10.85 -2.44 -6.70
N TYR A 16 -10.78 -1.19 -6.27
CA TYR A 16 -9.53 -0.54 -5.87
C TYR A 16 -8.88 -1.26 -4.69
N CYS A 17 -9.61 -1.50 -3.61
CA CYS A 17 -9.12 -2.22 -2.42
C CYS A 17 -8.61 -3.63 -2.78
N ARG A 18 -9.33 -4.36 -3.63
CA ARG A 18 -8.88 -5.68 -4.13
C ARG A 18 -7.62 -5.59 -4.96
N SER A 19 -7.46 -4.55 -5.79
CA SER A 19 -6.24 -4.35 -6.58
C SER A 19 -5.02 -4.09 -5.68
N LYS A 20 -5.17 -3.29 -4.61
CA LYS A 20 -4.12 -3.04 -3.63
C LYS A 20 -3.77 -4.28 -2.81
N LEU A 21 -4.78 -5.05 -2.39
CA LEU A 21 -4.55 -6.36 -1.78
C LEU A 21 -3.80 -7.30 -2.73
N GLY A 22 -4.14 -7.29 -4.01
CA GLY A 22 -3.44 -8.05 -5.05
C GLY A 22 -1.95 -7.71 -5.12
N ASN A 23 -1.57 -6.44 -5.02
CA ASN A 23 -0.16 -6.04 -4.97
C ASN A 23 0.58 -6.62 -3.76
N ILE A 24 -0.02 -6.56 -2.56
CA ILE A 24 0.58 -7.12 -1.34
C ILE A 24 0.78 -8.63 -1.46
N LEU A 25 -0.24 -9.34 -1.96
CA LEU A 25 -0.16 -10.79 -2.19
C LEU A 25 0.88 -11.13 -3.25
N SER A 26 1.00 -10.31 -4.30
CA SER A 26 2.01 -10.47 -5.34
C SER A 26 3.43 -10.32 -4.78
N THR A 27 3.67 -9.33 -3.91
CA THR A 27 4.96 -9.16 -3.21
C THR A 27 5.32 -10.38 -2.36
N ARG A 28 4.35 -10.93 -1.60
CA ARG A 28 4.56 -12.12 -0.77
C ARG A 28 4.88 -13.36 -1.60
N GLU A 29 4.12 -13.58 -2.66
CA GLU A 29 4.34 -14.71 -3.56
C GLU A 29 5.65 -14.57 -4.34
N LEU A 30 6.02 -13.35 -4.76
CA LEU A 30 7.29 -13.10 -5.42
C LEU A 30 8.47 -13.36 -4.48
N THR A 31 8.37 -12.93 -3.23
CA THR A 31 9.37 -13.23 -2.18
C THR A 31 9.56 -14.73 -2.02
N ARG A 32 8.45 -15.47 -1.83
CA ARG A 32 8.48 -16.93 -1.70
C ARG A 32 9.16 -17.61 -2.90
N ARG A 33 8.92 -17.12 -4.13
CA ARG A 33 9.54 -17.67 -5.35
C ARG A 33 11.02 -17.33 -5.47
N VAL A 34 11.42 -16.12 -5.06
CA VAL A 34 12.82 -15.69 -5.02
C VAL A 34 13.60 -16.55 -4.04
N GLU A 35 13.06 -16.78 -2.84
CA GLU A 35 13.65 -17.66 -1.83
C GLU A 35 13.77 -19.11 -2.31
N GLN A 36 12.76 -19.63 -3.01
CA GLN A 36 12.79 -20.99 -3.56
C GLN A 36 13.84 -21.19 -4.66
N LYS A 37 14.17 -20.13 -5.41
CA LYS A 37 15.25 -20.16 -6.40
C LYS A 37 16.64 -20.09 -5.76
N GLY A 38 16.73 -19.75 -4.47
CA GLY A 38 17.97 -19.72 -3.70
C GLY A 38 19.06 -18.90 -4.40
N SER A 39 20.24 -19.48 -4.55
CA SER A 39 21.43 -18.82 -5.12
C SER A 39 21.24 -18.30 -6.55
N GLU A 40 20.27 -18.83 -7.31
CA GLU A 40 19.98 -18.38 -8.69
C GLU A 40 19.23 -17.05 -8.73
N ALA A 41 18.51 -16.69 -7.66
CA ALA A 41 17.80 -15.42 -7.58
C ALA A 41 18.69 -14.25 -7.14
N GLY A 42 19.91 -14.53 -6.67
CA GLY A 42 20.82 -13.50 -6.15
C GLY A 42 20.26 -12.75 -4.93
N ASN A 43 20.82 -11.56 -4.67
CA ASN A 43 20.43 -10.67 -3.56
C ASN A 43 19.19 -9.82 -3.92
N ILE A 44 18.08 -10.46 -4.31
CA ILE A 44 16.82 -9.77 -4.61
C ILE A 44 15.94 -9.77 -3.36
N TYR A 45 15.53 -8.57 -2.92
CA TYR A 45 14.62 -8.36 -1.80
C TYR A 45 13.38 -7.65 -2.29
N VAL A 46 12.21 -8.14 -1.88
CA VAL A 46 10.93 -7.65 -2.39
C VAL A 46 10.04 -7.30 -1.21
N ASN A 47 9.74 -6.02 -1.04
CA ASN A 47 8.88 -5.52 0.03
C ASN A 47 7.75 -4.66 -0.56
N ALA A 48 6.67 -4.51 0.20
CA ALA A 48 5.58 -3.61 -0.12
C ALA A 48 5.50 -2.51 0.93
N PHE A 49 4.99 -1.34 0.56
CA PHE A 49 4.76 -0.27 1.51
C PHE A 49 3.48 0.48 1.18
N PHE A 50 2.84 0.99 2.23
CA PHE A 50 1.78 1.96 2.12
C PHE A 50 2.39 3.35 1.96
N SER A 51 1.95 4.10 0.96
CA SER A 51 2.47 5.44 0.70
C SER A 51 1.82 6.53 1.55
N GLY A 52 0.93 6.19 2.48
CA GLY A 52 0.17 7.20 3.23
C GLY A 52 -0.96 7.82 2.41
N ASN A 53 -1.88 8.48 3.11
CA ASN A 53 -2.92 9.30 2.47
C ASN A 53 -2.31 10.66 2.09
N ILE A 54 -1.52 10.66 1.01
CA ILE A 54 -1.03 11.89 0.41
C ILE A 54 -2.16 12.47 -0.44
N ALA A 55 -2.52 13.73 -0.19
CA ALA A 55 -3.41 14.51 -1.04
C ALA A 55 -2.75 14.75 -2.42
N THR A 56 -2.76 13.71 -3.25
CA THR A 56 -2.32 13.76 -4.64
C THR A 56 -3.52 13.91 -5.57
N GLU A 57 -3.27 14.16 -6.85
CA GLU A 57 -4.29 14.19 -7.91
C GLU A 57 -5.15 12.90 -7.97
N GLN A 58 -4.67 11.77 -7.43
CA GLN A 58 -5.47 10.55 -7.28
C GLN A 58 -6.69 10.75 -6.37
N TRP A 59 -6.65 11.74 -5.48
CA TRP A 59 -7.73 12.10 -4.58
C TRP A 59 -8.88 12.84 -5.26
N LYS A 60 -8.65 13.48 -6.41
CA LYS A 60 -9.72 14.17 -7.16
C LYS A 60 -10.80 13.21 -7.67
N ALA A 61 -10.43 11.97 -7.97
CA ALA A 61 -11.38 10.91 -8.30
C ALA A 61 -12.19 10.43 -7.08
N TRP A 62 -11.69 10.69 -5.87
CA TRP A 62 -12.36 10.39 -4.61
C TRP A 62 -13.20 11.56 -4.09
N ASP A 63 -12.86 12.82 -4.39
CA ASP A 63 -13.69 13.96 -4.00
C ASP A 63 -15.13 13.82 -4.54
N GLU A 64 -15.28 13.42 -5.81
CA GLU A 64 -16.58 13.16 -6.43
C GLU A 64 -17.33 11.99 -5.73
N TYR A 65 -16.58 11.01 -5.19
CA TYR A 65 -17.09 9.85 -4.45
C TYR A 65 -17.54 10.20 -3.02
N VAL A 66 -16.77 11.06 -2.33
CA VAL A 66 -17.00 11.41 -0.92
C VAL A 66 -18.03 12.54 -0.78
N GLU A 67 -18.09 13.48 -1.75
CA GLU A 67 -19.12 14.53 -1.78
C GLU A 67 -20.54 13.94 -1.90
N LEU A 68 -20.71 12.88 -2.71
CA LEU A 68 -22.00 12.23 -2.92
C LEU A 68 -22.45 11.37 -1.72
N THR A 69 -21.52 10.83 -0.93
CA THR A 69 -21.83 9.87 0.15
C THR A 69 -21.79 10.46 1.56
N LEU A 70 -21.03 11.53 1.80
CA LEU A 70 -20.67 11.96 3.16
C LEU A 70 -20.86 13.45 3.46
N GLY A 71 -21.40 14.26 2.54
CA GLY A 71 -21.87 15.65 2.74
C GLY A 71 -21.15 16.51 3.80
N ALA A 72 -20.39 17.53 3.38
CA ALA A 72 -19.75 18.57 4.21
C ALA A 72 -18.77 18.13 5.33
N MET A 73 -18.75 16.87 5.77
CA MET A 73 -17.83 16.33 6.79
C MET A 73 -16.50 15.78 6.23
N SER A 74 -16.42 15.67 4.90
CA SER A 74 -15.28 15.17 4.11
C SER A 74 -13.91 15.74 4.53
N PRO A 75 -13.68 17.07 4.54
CA PRO A 75 -12.33 17.62 4.74
C PRO A 75 -11.76 17.39 6.16
N TYR A 76 -12.62 17.21 7.17
CA TYR A 76 -12.18 17.06 8.55
C TYR A 76 -11.60 15.66 8.82
N ILE A 77 -12.22 14.61 8.26
CA ILE A 77 -11.71 13.23 8.34
C ILE A 77 -10.39 13.12 7.57
N PHE A 78 -10.25 13.78 6.42
CA PHE A 78 -9.02 13.73 5.62
C PHE A 78 -7.84 14.50 6.23
N SER A 79 -8.09 15.59 6.96
CA SER A 79 -7.03 16.33 7.65
C SER A 79 -6.36 15.53 8.78
N ILE A 80 -7.05 14.53 9.34
CA ILE A 80 -6.56 13.70 10.46
C ILE A 80 -5.70 12.53 9.95
N ILE A 81 -5.87 12.10 8.69
CA ILE A 81 -5.20 10.92 8.10
C ILE A 81 -4.08 11.33 7.13
N GLY A 82 -3.96 12.62 6.82
CA GLY A 82 -2.96 13.14 5.89
C GLY A 82 -1.54 12.96 6.41
N GLN A 83 -0.80 12.04 5.80
CA GLN A 83 0.65 11.89 6.02
C GLN A 83 1.41 12.73 5.01
N SER A 84 2.59 13.25 5.41
CA SER A 84 3.40 14.07 4.51
C SER A 84 3.94 13.24 3.34
N THR A 85 4.05 13.86 2.16
CA THR A 85 4.65 13.23 0.97
C THR A 85 6.08 12.77 1.26
N GLN A 86 6.79 13.50 2.11
CA GLN A 86 8.17 13.25 2.49
C GLN A 86 8.30 11.95 3.28
N ASP A 87 7.41 11.67 4.24
CA ASP A 87 7.47 10.46 5.08
C ASP A 87 7.24 9.18 4.26
N SER A 88 6.37 9.29 3.26
CA SER A 88 6.10 8.23 2.30
C SER A 88 7.29 7.96 1.38
N ALA A 89 7.84 9.03 0.79
CA ALA A 89 9.02 8.93 -0.08
C ALA A 89 10.23 8.39 0.70
N ALA A 90 10.39 8.78 1.97
CA ALA A 90 11.45 8.28 2.83
C ALA A 90 11.38 6.75 3.00
N THR A 91 10.18 6.19 3.16
CA THR A 91 9.98 4.73 3.27
C THR A 91 10.36 4.03 1.97
N ALA A 92 9.97 4.58 0.81
CA ALA A 92 10.35 4.05 -0.50
C ALA A 92 11.88 4.07 -0.72
N ILE A 93 12.52 5.20 -0.41
CA ILE A 93 13.98 5.36 -0.54
C ILE A 93 14.70 4.41 0.41
N TYR A 94 14.25 4.28 1.66
CA TYR A 94 14.82 3.36 2.63
C TYR A 94 14.80 1.91 2.11
N LEU A 95 13.65 1.45 1.62
CA LEU A 95 13.51 0.08 1.10
C LEU A 95 14.35 -0.17 -0.15
N ALA A 96 14.56 0.86 -0.98
CA ALA A 96 15.33 0.74 -2.21
C ALA A 96 16.85 0.82 -2.01
N THR A 97 17.32 1.55 -0.98
CA THR A 97 18.74 1.95 -0.87
C THR A 97 19.44 1.48 0.41
N SER A 98 18.69 1.06 1.44
CA SER A 98 19.29 0.71 2.72
C SER A 98 19.99 -0.65 2.66
N ASP A 99 21.28 -0.66 3.03
CA ASP A 99 22.06 -1.90 3.20
C ASP A 99 21.45 -2.83 4.25
N ARG A 100 20.68 -2.31 5.22
CA ARG A 100 19.99 -3.14 6.23
C ARG A 100 19.04 -4.15 5.60
N ILE A 101 18.37 -3.79 4.50
CA ILE A 101 17.47 -4.73 3.80
C ILE A 101 18.23 -5.99 3.37
N ARG A 102 19.46 -5.80 2.87
CA ARG A 102 20.32 -6.90 2.44
C ARG A 102 20.99 -7.61 3.61
N LEU A 103 21.55 -6.87 4.56
CA LEU A 103 22.30 -7.42 5.69
C LEU A 103 21.41 -8.22 6.64
N ASP A 104 20.21 -7.72 6.90
CA ASP A 104 19.24 -8.34 7.81
C ASP A 104 18.31 -9.33 7.07
N GLY A 105 18.46 -9.44 5.74
CA GLY A 105 17.70 -10.39 4.92
C GLY A 105 16.22 -10.06 4.80
N ILE A 106 15.83 -8.78 4.87
CA ILE A 106 14.44 -8.36 4.98
C ILE A 106 13.73 -8.43 3.62
N SER A 107 12.80 -9.38 3.49
CA SER A 107 11.96 -9.56 2.30
C SER A 107 10.54 -9.97 2.69
N GLY A 108 9.57 -9.70 1.82
CA GLY A 108 8.16 -10.07 2.00
C GLY A 108 7.38 -9.20 2.98
N GLN A 109 7.97 -8.13 3.51
CA GLN A 109 7.39 -7.30 4.55
C GLN A 109 6.49 -6.19 3.99
N TYR A 110 5.55 -5.74 4.82
CA TYR A 110 4.70 -4.59 4.55
C TYR A 110 5.03 -3.46 5.50
N TYR A 111 5.36 -2.29 4.94
CA TYR A 111 5.74 -1.10 5.69
C TYR A 111 4.64 -0.05 5.68
N ILE A 112 4.31 0.47 6.86
CA ILE A 112 3.49 1.67 7.00
C ILE A 112 4.43 2.89 7.08
N PRO A 113 4.03 4.07 6.58
CA PRO A 113 4.86 5.28 6.65
C PRO A 113 5.38 5.53 8.06
N THR A 114 6.62 6.00 8.13
CA THR A 114 7.52 5.92 9.30
C THR A 114 8.24 4.56 9.46
N ALA A 115 8.40 3.80 8.38
CA ALA A 115 9.30 2.64 8.27
C ALA A 115 9.26 1.64 9.44
N LYS A 116 8.08 1.48 10.07
CA LYS A 116 7.86 0.42 11.04
C LYS A 116 7.33 -0.80 10.30
N PRO A 117 7.93 -1.99 10.47
CA PRO A 117 7.26 -3.21 10.04
C PRO A 117 5.94 -3.31 10.81
N ASP A 118 4.88 -3.74 10.13
CA ASP A 118 3.64 -4.10 10.84
C ASP A 118 4.00 -5.16 11.91
N ALA A 119 3.55 -4.95 13.14
CA ALA A 119 3.71 -5.93 14.19
C ALA A 119 2.88 -7.16 13.79
N ASP A 120 3.54 -8.30 13.59
CA ASP A 120 2.86 -9.59 13.45
C ASP A 120 2.09 -9.85 14.77
N ASP A 121 0.75 -9.92 14.69
CA ASP A 121 -0.13 -10.45 15.74
C ASP A 121 -0.02 -11.99 15.83
#